data_AF-A0A662U1P8-F1
#
_entry.id   AF-A0A662U1P8-F1
#
_cell.length_a   1.000
_cell.length_b   1.000
_cell.length_c   1.000
_cell.angle_alpha   90.00
_cell.angle_beta   90.00
_cell.angle_gamma   90.00
#
_symmetry.space_group_name_H-M   'P 1'
#
loop_
_entity.id
_entity.type
_entity.pdbx_description
1 polymer ?
#
loop_
_entity_poly.entity_id
_entity_poly.type
_entity_poly.pdbx_seq_one_letter_code
_entity_poly.pdbx_strand_id
1 'polypeptide(L)'
;RISVFNGGSFYELPLNVVLKLSEITENKIVDIETRPEFISKEVLLKTKQILNAKELVVRVGFENFNEKIMNIVLNKGISQEEITRLSKLRENFKRENIPIKLIAYVLFGIEGVPEETIVESVEKFNKLFDGVIAIKYRRYLKHHPKEIPISENLVNFLKRNTLLIDWSTSEINVVGKVKT
;
A
#
# COMPACT_ATOMS: atom_id res chain seq x y z
N ARG A 1 -12.18 12.56 2.76
CA ARG A 1 -11.47 11.31 2.43
C ARG A 1 -11.58 10.41 3.65
N ILE A 2 -11.81 9.12 3.48
CA ILE A 2 -11.82 8.11 4.56
C ILE A 2 -10.79 7.06 4.20
N SER A 3 -9.96 6.67 5.17
CA SER A 3 -8.95 5.63 4.96
C SER A 3 -9.20 4.48 5.92
N VAL A 4 -9.18 3.26 5.41
CA VAL A 4 -9.47 2.04 6.17
C VAL A 4 -8.20 1.20 6.23
N PHE A 5 -7.67 1.04 7.44
CA PHE A 5 -6.47 0.23 7.71
C PHE A 5 -6.78 -0.79 8.80
N ASN A 6 -6.46 -2.05 8.54
CA ASN A 6 -6.63 -3.17 9.47
C ASN A 6 -5.32 -3.90 9.79
N GLY A 7 -4.17 -3.35 9.38
CA GLY A 7 -2.86 -3.99 9.53
C GLY A 7 -2.66 -5.23 8.65
N GLY A 8 -3.52 -5.41 7.64
CA GLY A 8 -3.53 -6.51 6.69
C GLY A 8 -4.21 -6.08 5.39
N SER A 9 -4.92 -7.00 4.74
CA SER A 9 -5.69 -6.66 3.54
C SER A 9 -7.11 -6.27 3.90
N PHE A 10 -7.64 -5.24 3.23
CA PHE A 10 -9.03 -4.81 3.34
C PHE A 10 -10.01 -5.97 3.10
N TYR A 11 -9.70 -6.86 2.15
CA TYR A 11 -10.54 -8.01 1.83
C TYR A 11 -10.54 -9.12 2.90
N GLU A 12 -9.72 -9.01 3.95
CA GLU A 12 -9.78 -9.87 5.12
C GLU A 12 -10.79 -9.37 6.17
N LEU A 13 -11.35 -8.16 5.98
CA LEU A 13 -12.41 -7.66 6.85
C LEU A 13 -13.69 -8.48 6.66
N PRO A 14 -14.41 -8.79 7.76
CA PRO A 14 -15.73 -9.38 7.68
C PRO A 14 -16.69 -8.53 6.83
N LEU A 15 -17.51 -9.16 5.99
CA LEU A 15 -18.42 -8.46 5.07
C LEU A 15 -19.36 -7.48 5.78
N ASN A 16 -19.84 -7.83 6.97
CA ASN A 16 -20.69 -6.94 7.77
C ASN A 16 -19.97 -5.65 8.20
N VAL A 17 -18.66 -5.66 8.40
CA VAL A 17 -17.86 -4.46 8.65
C VAL A 17 -17.80 -3.61 7.39
N VAL A 18 -17.53 -4.22 6.23
CA VAL A 18 -17.49 -3.52 4.94
C VAL A 18 -18.83 -2.85 4.61
N LEU A 19 -19.95 -3.54 4.88
CA LEU A 19 -21.28 -2.97 4.69
C LEU A 19 -21.54 -1.78 5.62
N LYS A 20 -21.12 -1.84 6.90
CA LYS A 20 -21.23 -0.69 7.82
C LYS A 20 -20.37 0.51 7.40
N LEU A 21 -19.23 0.27 6.76
CA LEU A 21 -18.41 1.37 6.23
C LEU A 21 -19.16 2.20 5.18
N SER A 22 -20.08 1.60 4.42
CA SER A 22 -20.88 2.31 3.40
C SER A 22 -21.66 3.50 3.96
N GLU A 23 -22.09 3.42 5.23
CA GLU A 23 -22.84 4.48 5.92
C GLU A 23 -22.02 5.78 6.09
N ILE A 24 -20.69 5.68 6.09
CA ILE A 24 -19.79 6.83 6.26
C ILE A 24 -18.99 7.16 4.99
N THR A 25 -18.88 6.23 4.04
CA THR A 25 -18.07 6.39 2.82
C THR A 25 -18.80 6.98 1.62
N GLU A 26 -20.10 7.20 1.71
CA GLU A 26 -20.93 7.77 0.64
C GLU A 26 -20.35 9.08 0.05
N ASN A 27 -20.16 9.08 -1.28
CA ASN A 27 -19.63 10.19 -2.06
C ASN A 27 -18.27 10.72 -1.55
N LYS A 28 -17.50 9.90 -0.82
CA LYS A 28 -16.15 10.22 -0.37
C LYS A 28 -15.09 9.59 -1.28
N ILE A 29 -13.88 10.13 -1.20
CA ILE A 29 -12.68 9.41 -1.62
C ILE A 29 -12.38 8.40 -0.52
N VAL A 30 -12.36 7.12 -0.86
CA VAL A 30 -12.10 6.02 0.08
C VAL A 30 -10.78 5.39 -0.25
N ASP A 31 -9.94 5.22 0.76
CA ASP A 31 -8.60 4.68 0.67
C ASP A 31 -8.55 3.34 1.39
N ILE A 32 -8.18 2.27 0.68
CA ILE A 32 -8.08 0.91 1.21
C ILE A 32 -6.68 0.36 0.92
N GLU A 33 -6.22 -0.55 1.77
CA GLU A 33 -4.96 -1.27 1.59
C GLU A 33 -5.23 -2.74 1.32
N THR A 34 -4.55 -3.36 0.36
CA THR A 34 -4.69 -4.80 0.12
C THR A 34 -3.47 -5.42 -0.54
N ARG A 35 -3.35 -6.74 -0.39
CA ARG A 35 -2.44 -7.56 -1.16
C ARG A 35 -2.91 -7.71 -2.63
N PRO A 36 -1.97 -7.85 -3.59
CA PRO A 36 -2.27 -7.85 -5.02
C PRO A 36 -3.15 -9.01 -5.51
N GLU A 37 -3.03 -10.19 -4.88
CA GLU A 37 -3.78 -11.40 -5.25
C GLU A 37 -5.30 -11.26 -5.08
N PHE A 38 -5.76 -10.33 -4.23
CA PHE A 38 -7.18 -10.05 -4.05
C PHE A 38 -7.75 -9.07 -5.09
N ILE A 39 -6.91 -8.48 -5.94
CA ILE A 39 -7.32 -7.41 -6.83
C ILE A 39 -7.73 -7.96 -8.18
N SER A 40 -8.97 -7.71 -8.59
CA SER A 40 -9.47 -7.88 -9.95
C SER A 40 -10.36 -6.70 -10.36
N LYS A 41 -10.63 -6.53 -11.66
CA LYS A 41 -11.52 -5.45 -12.15
C LYS A 41 -12.89 -5.52 -11.47
N GLU A 42 -13.47 -6.71 -11.42
CA GLU A 42 -14.79 -6.94 -10.82
C GLU A 42 -14.79 -6.63 -9.32
N VAL A 43 -13.78 -7.13 -8.59
CA VAL A 43 -13.65 -6.91 -7.15
C VAL A 43 -13.56 -5.41 -6.83
N LEU A 44 -12.74 -4.65 -7.55
CA LEU A 44 -12.60 -3.21 -7.29
C LEU A 44 -13.86 -2.41 -7.65
N LEU A 45 -14.54 -2.76 -8.74
CA LEU A 45 -15.81 -2.14 -9.12
C LEU A 45 -16.88 -2.42 -8.07
N LYS A 46 -16.99 -3.67 -7.62
CA LYS A 46 -17.94 -4.07 -6.59
C LYS A 46 -17.65 -3.39 -5.26
N THR A 47 -16.38 -3.29 -4.89
CA THR A 47 -15.93 -2.60 -3.67
C THR A 47 -16.30 -1.13 -3.69
N LYS A 48 -16.00 -0.43 -4.79
CA LYS A 48 -16.39 0.97 -4.97
C LYS A 48 -17.91 1.16 -4.89
N GLN A 49 -18.69 0.23 -5.47
CA GLN A 49 -20.15 0.25 -5.40
C GLN A 49 -20.66 0.04 -3.97
N ILE A 50 -20.19 -0.98 -3.26
CA ILE A 50 -20.60 -1.29 -1.89
C ILE A 50 -20.30 -0.12 -0.96
N LEU A 51 -19.12 0.48 -1.08
CA LEU A 51 -18.72 1.62 -0.26
C LEU A 51 -19.38 2.93 -0.71
N ASN A 52 -20.16 2.92 -1.80
CA ASN A 52 -20.75 4.13 -2.40
C ASN A 52 -19.72 5.27 -2.58
N ALA A 53 -18.48 4.89 -2.89
CA ALA A 53 -17.36 5.81 -2.90
C ALA A 53 -17.40 6.67 -4.18
N LYS A 54 -17.07 7.96 -4.09
CA LYS A 54 -16.84 8.82 -5.26
C LYS A 54 -15.62 8.34 -6.05
N GLU A 55 -14.52 8.10 -5.35
CA GLU A 55 -13.26 7.57 -5.88
C GLU A 55 -12.74 6.50 -4.92
N LEU A 56 -12.24 5.39 -5.45
CA LEU A 56 -11.56 4.36 -4.66
C LEU A 56 -10.06 4.46 -4.91
N VAL A 57 -9.29 4.62 -3.85
CA VAL A 57 -7.82 4.56 -3.86
C VAL A 57 -7.42 3.23 -3.23
N VAL A 58 -6.67 2.43 -3.96
CA VAL A 58 -6.21 1.11 -3.52
C VAL A 58 -4.69 1.16 -3.37
N ARG A 59 -4.22 1.00 -2.14
CA ARG A 59 -2.80 0.89 -1.82
C ARG A 59 -2.39 -0.57 -1.86
N VAL A 60 -1.37 -0.86 -2.66
CA VAL A 60 -0.93 -2.23 -2.95
C VAL A 60 0.46 -2.45 -2.36
N GLY A 61 0.53 -3.39 -1.42
CA GLY A 61 1.77 -3.74 -0.72
C GLY A 61 2.70 -4.62 -1.54
N PHE A 62 3.41 -4.05 -2.53
CA PHE A 62 4.50 -4.72 -3.25
C PHE A 62 5.83 -4.65 -2.50
N GLU A 63 6.09 -3.52 -1.84
CA GLU A 63 7.29 -3.17 -1.06
C GLU A 63 8.59 -2.99 -1.86
N ASN A 64 8.82 -3.80 -2.89
CA ASN A 64 9.98 -3.69 -3.75
C ASN A 64 9.67 -4.24 -5.15
N PHE A 65 10.23 -3.63 -6.19
CA PHE A 65 10.08 -4.08 -7.56
C PHE A 65 10.99 -5.28 -7.87
N ASN A 66 12.12 -5.44 -7.18
CA ASN A 66 13.01 -6.57 -7.38
C ASN A 66 12.41 -7.84 -6.77
N GLU A 67 12.09 -8.83 -7.61
CA GLU A 67 11.41 -10.07 -7.20
C GLU A 67 12.21 -10.86 -6.15
N LYS A 68 13.54 -10.87 -6.25
CA LYS A 68 14.39 -11.53 -5.25
C LYS A 68 14.28 -10.85 -3.89
N ILE A 69 14.32 -9.52 -3.85
CA ILE A 69 14.13 -8.78 -2.58
C ILE A 69 12.72 -9.01 -2.04
N MET A 70 11.71 -8.86 -2.89
CA MET A 70 10.30 -9.02 -2.53
C MET A 70 9.99 -10.41 -1.96
N ASN A 71 10.55 -11.48 -2.52
CA ASN A 71 10.20 -12.85 -2.14
C ASN A 71 11.20 -13.52 -1.19
N ILE A 72 12.50 -13.24 -1.31
CA ILE A 72 13.52 -13.87 -0.45
C ILE A 72 13.76 -13.05 0.82
N VAL A 73 13.79 -11.72 0.73
CA VAL A 73 14.05 -10.84 1.88
C VAL A 73 12.75 -10.48 2.60
N LEU A 74 11.72 -10.11 1.84
CA LEU A 74 10.46 -9.61 2.40
C LEU A 74 9.34 -10.65 2.48
N ASN A 75 9.59 -11.87 1.96
CA ASN A 75 8.66 -13.00 2.02
C ASN A 75 7.23 -12.65 1.54
N LYS A 76 7.11 -11.85 0.48
CA LYS A 76 5.79 -11.37 0.01
C LYS A 76 5.05 -12.42 -0.82
N GLY A 77 5.77 -13.26 -1.57
CA GLY A 77 5.18 -14.28 -2.44
C GLY A 77 4.47 -13.70 -3.67
N ILE A 78 4.97 -12.57 -4.20
CA ILE A 78 4.35 -11.86 -5.33
C ILE A 78 5.25 -12.03 -6.56
N SER A 79 4.67 -12.36 -7.71
CA SER A 79 5.42 -12.47 -8.97
C SER A 79 5.46 -11.14 -9.75
N GLN A 80 6.42 -11.00 -10.67
CA GLN A 80 6.41 -9.89 -11.63
C GLN A 80 5.16 -9.85 -12.52
N GLU A 81 4.55 -11.02 -12.76
CA GLU A 81 3.31 -11.12 -13.53
C GLU A 81 2.17 -10.40 -12.83
N GLU A 82 2.10 -10.46 -11.49
CA GLU A 82 1.09 -9.74 -10.71
C GLU A 82 1.25 -8.22 -10.82
N ILE A 83 2.48 -7.71 -10.76
CA ILE A 83 2.76 -6.28 -10.97
C ILE A 83 2.31 -5.86 -12.38
N THR A 84 2.65 -6.66 -13.38
CA THR A 84 2.28 -6.41 -14.78
C THR A 84 0.75 -6.45 -14.98
N ARG A 85 0.08 -7.43 -14.38
CA ARG A 85 -1.39 -7.58 -14.41
C ARG A 85 -2.08 -6.36 -13.82
N LEU A 86 -1.60 -5.87 -12.68
CA LEU A 86 -2.17 -4.70 -12.01
C LEU A 86 -1.87 -3.39 -12.73
N SER A 87 -0.71 -3.26 -13.37
CA SER A 87 -0.44 -2.10 -14.25
C SER A 87 -1.38 -2.05 -15.45
N LYS A 88 -1.63 -3.18 -16.12
CA LYS A 88 -2.63 -3.26 -17.21
C LYS A 88 -4.04 -2.91 -16.73
N LEU A 89 -4.41 -3.38 -15.53
CA LEU A 89 -5.69 -3.03 -14.92
C LEU A 89 -5.79 -1.53 -14.65
N ARG A 90 -4.72 -0.90 -14.15
CA ARG A 90 -4.67 0.54 -13.93
C ARG A 90 -4.90 1.33 -15.22
N GLU A 91 -4.23 0.95 -16.31
CA GLU A 91 -4.40 1.60 -17.62
C GLU A 91 -5.84 1.44 -18.15
N ASN A 92 -6.46 0.29 -17.95
CA ASN A 92 -7.87 0.09 -18.30
C ASN A 92 -8.79 1.07 -17.54
N PHE A 93 -8.59 1.25 -16.23
CA PHE A 93 -9.37 2.23 -15.47
C PHE A 93 -9.15 3.66 -15.95
N LYS A 94 -7.92 4.01 -16.33
CA LYS A 94 -7.58 5.34 -16.86
C LYS A 94 -8.32 5.60 -18.18
N ARG A 95 -8.24 4.65 -19.11
CA ARG A 95 -8.88 4.72 -20.43
C ARG A 95 -10.41 4.80 -20.33
N GLU A 96 -11.00 4.04 -19.41
CA GLU A 96 -12.45 4.00 -19.20
C GLU A 96 -12.95 5.11 -18.25
N ASN A 97 -12.07 6.01 -17.80
CA ASN A 97 -12.37 7.07 -16.82
C ASN A 97 -13.07 6.55 -15.55
N ILE A 98 -12.72 5.33 -15.12
CA ILE A 98 -13.22 4.73 -13.89
C ILE A 98 -12.44 5.37 -12.73
N PRO A 99 -13.10 5.98 -11.73
CA PRO A 99 -12.43 6.70 -10.64
C PRO A 99 -11.92 5.71 -9.59
N ILE A 100 -10.96 4.89 -10.00
CA ILE A 100 -10.21 3.94 -9.19
C ILE A 100 -8.73 4.19 -9.45
N LYS A 101 -7.96 4.41 -8.38
CA LYS A 101 -6.52 4.61 -8.42
C LYS A 101 -5.81 3.44 -7.74
N LEU A 102 -4.67 3.04 -8.29
CA LEU A 102 -3.77 2.07 -7.69
C LEU A 102 -2.47 2.78 -7.30
N ILE A 103 -2.11 2.71 -6.02
CA ILE A 103 -0.88 3.29 -5.46
C ILE A 103 -0.02 2.15 -4.94
N ALA A 104 1.27 2.15 -5.28
CA ALA A 104 2.20 1.12 -4.80
C ALA A 104 2.87 1.53 -3.49
N TYR A 105 3.11 0.58 -2.61
CA TYR A 105 4.03 0.76 -1.48
C TYR A 105 5.45 0.35 -1.80
N VAL A 106 6.39 1.11 -1.26
CA VAL A 106 7.81 0.78 -1.22
C VAL A 106 8.29 0.82 0.22
N LEU A 107 8.86 -0.28 0.71
CA LEU A 107 9.39 -0.39 2.06
C LEU A 107 10.87 0.02 2.07
N PHE A 108 11.27 0.83 3.05
CA PHE A 108 12.65 1.26 3.21
C PHE A 108 13.12 1.19 4.66
N GLY A 109 14.44 1.25 4.89
CA GLY A 109 15.02 1.26 6.24
C GLY A 109 14.99 -0.10 6.95
N ILE A 110 14.94 -1.21 6.19
CA ILE A 110 15.00 -2.58 6.70
C ILE A 110 16.29 -3.28 6.25
N GLU A 111 16.88 -4.09 7.14
CA GLU A 111 18.01 -4.96 6.84
C GLU A 111 17.72 -5.88 5.64
N GLY A 112 18.67 -5.95 4.71
CA GLY A 112 18.57 -6.77 3.49
C GLY A 112 17.89 -6.08 2.30
N VAL A 113 17.42 -4.84 2.44
CA VAL A 113 16.86 -4.04 1.32
C VAL A 113 17.78 -2.84 1.03
N PRO A 114 18.61 -2.92 -0.03
CA PRO A 114 19.52 -1.84 -0.39
C PRO A 114 18.80 -0.60 -0.94
N GLU A 115 19.34 0.60 -0.67
CA GLU A 115 18.71 1.87 -1.08
C GLU A 115 18.55 2.00 -2.59
N GLU A 116 19.48 1.47 -3.39
CA GLU A 116 19.40 1.47 -4.85
C GLU A 116 18.16 0.73 -5.37
N THR A 117 17.74 -0.35 -4.69
CA THR A 117 16.53 -1.11 -5.06
C THR A 117 15.26 -0.34 -4.70
N ILE A 118 15.33 0.55 -3.71
CA ILE A 118 14.22 1.41 -3.27
C ILE A 118 14.03 2.52 -4.30
N VAL A 119 15.12 3.14 -4.74
CA VAL A 119 15.13 4.11 -5.84
C VAL A 119 14.55 3.49 -7.10
N GLU A 120 15.07 2.33 -7.52
CA GLU A 120 14.55 1.61 -8.68
C GLU A 120 13.05 1.32 -8.55
N SER A 121 12.61 0.82 -7.38
CA SER A 121 11.21 0.50 -7.13
C SER A 121 10.30 1.71 -7.28
N VAL A 122 10.68 2.85 -6.72
CA VAL A 122 9.92 4.10 -6.83
C VAL A 122 9.81 4.55 -8.29
N GLU A 123 10.91 4.54 -9.03
CA GLU A 123 10.92 4.93 -10.43
C GLU A 123 10.07 4.01 -11.31
N LYS A 124 10.14 2.69 -11.08
CA LYS A 124 9.35 1.70 -11.82
C LYS A 124 7.87 1.83 -11.48
N PHE A 125 7.51 1.89 -10.21
CA PHE A 125 6.11 1.97 -9.80
C PHE A 125 5.45 3.29 -10.20
N ASN A 126 6.14 4.42 -10.16
CA ASN A 126 5.59 5.69 -10.67
C ASN A 126 5.28 5.66 -12.18
N LYS A 127 5.92 4.77 -12.96
CA LYS A 127 5.59 4.56 -14.38
C LYS A 127 4.38 3.65 -14.57
N LEU A 128 4.10 2.77 -13.61
CA LEU A 128 3.11 1.69 -13.74
C LEU A 128 1.79 1.97 -12.98
N PHE A 129 1.82 2.88 -12.01
CA PHE A 129 0.75 3.13 -11.05
C PHE A 129 0.52 4.65 -10.87
N ASP A 130 -0.51 5.03 -10.09
CA ASP A 130 -0.85 6.45 -9.83
C ASP A 130 0.12 7.18 -8.91
N GLY A 131 1.08 6.45 -8.36
CA GLY A 131 2.13 6.97 -7.53
C GLY A 131 2.59 5.95 -6.52
N VAL A 132 3.52 6.39 -5.68
CA VAL A 132 4.17 5.57 -4.67
C VAL A 132 4.02 6.21 -3.30
N ILE A 133 3.73 5.41 -2.29
CA ILE A 133 3.89 5.78 -0.89
C ILE A 133 5.08 4.98 -0.35
N ALA A 134 6.08 5.67 0.18
CA ALA A 134 7.23 5.03 0.81
C ALA A 134 6.97 4.83 2.29
N ILE A 135 7.18 3.62 2.81
CA ILE A 135 6.95 3.27 4.22
C ILE A 135 8.27 2.92 4.87
N LYS A 136 8.60 3.61 5.97
CA LYS A 136 9.76 3.28 6.79
C LYS A 136 9.44 2.06 7.63
N TYR A 137 10.24 1.02 7.46
CA TYR A 137 10.18 -0.16 8.31
C TYR A 137 10.41 0.20 9.78
N ARG A 138 9.63 -0.45 10.64
CA ARG A 138 9.76 -0.37 12.09
C ARG A 138 9.82 -1.77 12.66
N ARG A 139 10.81 -2.02 13.51
CA ARG A 139 10.98 -3.32 14.14
C ARG A 139 10.12 -3.41 15.39
N TYR A 140 9.20 -4.38 15.39
CA TYR A 140 8.32 -4.65 16.53
C TYR A 140 8.82 -5.78 17.44
N LEU A 141 9.43 -6.83 16.87
CA LEU A 141 9.86 -8.02 17.61
C LEU A 141 11.36 -8.26 17.44
N LYS A 142 12.00 -8.84 18.47
CA LYS A 142 13.44 -9.12 18.46
C LYS A 142 13.88 -10.09 17.36
N HIS A 143 13.02 -10.96 16.86
CA HIS A 143 13.37 -11.87 15.77
C HIS A 143 13.11 -11.28 14.37
N HIS A 144 12.44 -10.13 14.29
CA HIS A 144 12.27 -9.43 13.01
C HIS A 144 13.58 -8.76 12.56
N PRO A 145 13.74 -8.51 11.24
CA PRO A 145 14.89 -7.80 10.69
C PRO A 145 15.19 -6.48 11.39
N LYS A 146 16.45 -6.04 11.36
CA LYS A 146 16.85 -4.77 11.97
C LYS A 146 16.38 -3.58 11.14
N GLU A 147 16.10 -2.47 11.81
CA GLU A 147 16.06 -1.16 11.16
C GLU A 147 17.48 -0.76 10.77
N ILE A 148 17.64 -0.20 9.57
CA ILE A 148 18.92 0.33 9.08
C ILE A 148 18.85 1.85 8.93
N PRO A 149 19.97 2.57 9.19
CA PRO A 149 20.07 3.98 8.85
C PRO A 149 19.82 4.21 7.35
N ILE A 150 19.27 5.37 7.02
CA ILE A 150 18.99 5.78 5.64
C ILE A 150 19.81 7.02 5.30
N SER A 151 20.27 7.11 4.06
CA SER A 151 21.04 8.25 3.58
C SER A 151 20.15 9.47 3.38
N GLU A 152 20.75 10.66 3.54
CA GLU A 152 20.07 11.92 3.22
C GLU A 152 19.69 11.99 1.73
N ASN A 153 20.48 11.35 0.86
CA ASN A 153 20.19 11.23 -0.56
C ASN A 153 18.88 10.47 -0.81
N LEU A 154 18.69 9.31 -0.16
CA LEU A 154 17.44 8.56 -0.26
C LEU A 154 16.27 9.39 0.27
N VAL A 155 16.41 10.04 1.42
CA VAL A 155 15.36 10.91 1.98
C VAL A 155 14.94 12.00 0.99
N ASN A 156 15.92 12.70 0.39
CA ASN A 156 15.66 13.75 -0.59
C ASN A 156 15.03 13.21 -1.88
N PHE A 157 15.47 12.03 -2.33
CA PHE A 157 14.87 11.34 -3.47
C PHE A 157 13.41 11.00 -3.19
N LEU A 158 13.10 10.36 -2.05
CA LEU A 158 11.74 9.98 -1.69
C LEU A 158 10.82 11.20 -1.58
N LYS A 159 11.29 12.32 -0.99
CA LYS A 159 10.49 13.55 -0.86
C LYS A 159 10.05 14.12 -2.20
N ARG A 160 10.84 13.93 -3.25
CA ARG A 160 10.58 14.45 -4.60
C ARG A 160 9.75 13.50 -5.46
N ASN A 161 9.84 12.18 -5.19
CA ASN A 161 9.35 11.14 -6.09
C ASN A 161 8.23 10.28 -5.49
N THR A 162 7.70 10.61 -4.31
CA THR A 162 6.60 9.86 -3.69
C THR A 162 5.46 10.78 -3.32
N LEU A 163 4.24 10.23 -3.26
CA LEU A 163 3.05 10.94 -2.82
C LEU A 163 3.07 11.22 -1.31
N LEU A 164 3.67 10.29 -0.56
CA LEU A 164 3.78 10.34 0.89
C LEU A 164 4.97 9.49 1.33
N ILE A 165 5.64 9.94 2.39
CA ILE A 165 6.58 9.14 3.15
C ILE A 165 5.97 8.90 4.53
N ASP A 166 5.66 7.65 4.84
CA ASP A 166 5.30 7.24 6.19
C ASP A 166 6.59 6.94 6.97
N TRP A 167 6.94 7.84 7.89
CA TRP A 167 8.11 7.70 8.75
C TRP A 167 7.91 6.76 9.94
N SER A 168 6.73 6.14 10.05
CA SER A 168 6.32 5.22 11.12
C SER A 168 6.44 5.79 12.55
N THR A 169 6.19 7.11 12.68
CA THR A 169 6.20 7.86 13.96
C THR A 169 4.92 7.70 14.81
N SER A 170 4.01 6.78 14.48
CA SER A 170 2.85 6.55 15.33
C SER A 170 3.27 5.84 16.62
N GLU A 171 3.27 6.60 17.71
CA GLU A 171 2.98 6.05 19.03
C GLU A 171 1.65 5.31 18.90
N ILE A 172 1.66 3.99 19.06
CA ILE A 172 0.44 3.24 19.32
C ILE A 172 0.01 3.63 20.74
N ASN A 173 -0.70 4.74 20.88
CA ASN A 173 -1.49 5.01 22.08
C ASN A 173 -2.62 4.00 22.08
N VAL A 174 -2.38 2.84 22.69
CA VAL A 174 -3.43 1.89 23.06
C VAL A 174 -4.33 2.60 24.06
N VAL A 175 -5.40 3.23 23.57
CA VAL A 175 -6.51 3.68 24.41
C VAL A 175 -7.17 2.42 24.94
N GLY A 176 -6.81 2.03 26.17
CA GLY A 176 -7.31 0.80 26.76
C GLY A 176 -6.69 0.40 28.09
N LYS A 177 -6.28 1.36 28.94
CA LYS A 177 -6.23 1.08 30.39
C LYS A 177 -7.55 1.53 31.00
N VAL A 178 -8.51 0.60 31.05
CA VAL A 178 -9.52 0.66 32.10
C VAL A 178 -8.75 0.44 33.40
N LYS A 179 -8.54 1.52 34.16
CA LYS A 179 -8.18 1.40 35.57
C LYS A 179 -9.40 0.83 36.28
N THR A 180 -9.32 -0.41 36.72
CA THR A 180 -9.97 -0.84 37.96
C THR A 180 -9.24 -0.22 39.14
#